data_AF-A0A7W6VQE9-F1
#
_entry.id   AF-A0A7W6VQE9-F1
#
_cell.length_a   1.000
_cell.length_b   1.000
_cell.length_c   1.000
_cell.angle_alpha   90.00
_cell.angle_beta   90.00
_cell.angle_gamma   90.00
#
_symmetry.space_group_name_H-M   'P 1'
#
loop_
_entity.id
_entity.type
_entity.pdbx_description
1 polymer ?
#
loop_
_entity_poly.entity_id
_entity_poly.type
_entity_poly.pdbx_seq_one_letter_code
_entity_poly.pdbx_strand_id
1 'polypeptide(L)' 'MTTPPRPNEFEAFTKAHKEMRNALDKGDRNTARLAAEEIEGMALHTEWPRLRDQCNEALAEYARLLGAKEA' A
#
# COMPACT_ATOMS: atom_id res chain seq x y z
N MET A 1 -7.58 23.98 -5.32
CA MET A 1 -6.24 24.15 -4.70
C MET A 1 -5.60 22.78 -4.64
N THR A 2 -4.47 22.58 -5.31
CA THR A 2 -3.76 21.30 -5.30
C THR A 2 -2.79 21.33 -4.13
N THR A 3 -3.09 20.60 -3.05
CA THR A 3 -2.18 20.47 -1.91
C THR A 3 -0.83 19.95 -2.41
N PRO A 4 0.30 20.61 -2.11
CA PRO A 4 1.60 20.13 -2.54
C PRO A 4 1.86 18.73 -1.97
N PRO A 5 2.54 17.84 -2.72
CA PRO A 5 2.85 16.51 -2.23
C PRO A 5 3.62 16.62 -0.92
N ARG A 6 3.13 15.99 0.15
CA ARG A 6 3.90 15.84 1.39
C ARG A 6 4.93 14.75 1.14
N PRO A 7 6.22 15.08 0.96
CA PRO A 7 7.21 14.12 0.46
C PRO A 7 7.31 12.89 1.36
N ASN A 8 7.16 13.10 2.67
CA ASN A 8 7.27 12.06 3.69
C ASN A 8 6.13 11.03 3.62
N GLU A 9 4.89 11.48 3.34
CA GLU A 9 3.75 10.55 3.22
C GLU A 9 3.86 9.71 1.94
N PHE A 10 4.31 10.32 0.85
CA PHE A 10 4.52 9.59 -0.41
C PHE A 10 5.69 8.61 -0.31
N GLU A 11 6.78 8.98 0.37
CA GLU A 11 7.90 8.10 0.64
C GLU A 11 7.49 6.91 1.53
N ALA A 12 6.71 7.17 2.58
CA ALA A 12 6.16 6.12 3.44
C ALA A 12 5.31 5.13 2.64
N PHE A 13 4.41 5.63 1.79
CA PHE A 13 3.62 4.78 0.87
C PHE A 13 4.51 3.96 -0.06
N THR A 14 5.49 4.59 -0.70
CA THR A 14 6.39 3.91 -1.64
C THR A 14 7.17 2.79 -0.96
N LYS A 15 7.61 3.01 0.29
CA LYS A 15 8.31 2.01 1.09
C LYS A 15 7.37 0.84 1.45
N ALA A 16 6.18 1.12 1.99
CA ALA A 16 5.22 0.10 2.38
C ALA A 16 4.75 -0.73 1.16
N HIS A 17 4.46 -0.08 0.04
CA HIS A 17 4.04 -0.76 -1.20
C HIS A 17 5.14 -1.69 -1.74
N LYS A 18 6.40 -1.24 -1.72
CA LYS A 18 7.54 -2.07 -2.10
C LYS A 18 7.71 -3.26 -1.16
N GLU A 19 7.57 -3.05 0.15
CA GLU A 19 7.68 -4.12 1.15
C GLU A 19 6.58 -5.17 0.97
N MET A 20 5.34 -4.73 0.80
CA MET A 20 4.19 -5.59 0.50
C MET A 20 4.46 -6.49 -0.72
N ARG A 21 4.90 -5.92 -1.85
CA ARG A 21 5.19 -6.70 -3.06
C ARG A 21 6.35 -7.67 -2.87
N ASN A 22 7.43 -7.26 -2.21
CA ASN A 22 8.57 -8.13 -1.94
C ASN A 22 8.21 -9.28 -1.00
N ALA A 23 7.37 -9.01 0.01
CA ALA A 23 6.90 -10.02 0.94
C ALA A 23 5.99 -11.03 0.24
N LEU A 24 5.06 -10.55 -0.60
CA LEU A 24 4.22 -11.40 -1.44
C LEU A 24 5.06 -12.28 -2.36
N ASP A 25 6.05 -11.71 -3.05
CA ASP A 25 6.98 -12.45 -3.93
C ASP A 25 7.65 -13.62 -3.18
N LYS A 26 8.23 -13.33 -2.02
CA LYS A 26 8.89 -14.31 -1.12
C LYS A 26 7.93 -15.31 -0.45
N GLY A 27 6.62 -15.12 -0.57
CA GLY A 27 5.61 -15.93 0.11
C GLY A 27 5.45 -15.60 1.60
N ASP A 28 6.05 -14.51 2.07
CA ASP A 28 5.86 -14.00 3.43
C ASP A 28 4.54 -13.24 3.52
N ARG A 29 3.46 -14.01 3.73
CA ARG A 29 2.10 -13.47 3.82
C ARG A 29 1.90 -12.55 5.02
N ASN A 30 2.63 -12.77 6.11
CA ASN A 30 2.47 -11.96 7.32
C ASN A 30 3.05 -10.57 7.12
N THR A 31 4.28 -10.48 6.59
CA THR A 31 4.89 -9.18 6.26
C THR A 31 4.09 -8.45 5.20
N ALA A 32 3.56 -9.16 4.18
CA ALA A 32 2.69 -8.56 3.19
C ALA A 32 1.41 -7.97 3.80
N ARG A 33 0.79 -8.68 4.76
CA ARG A 33 -0.40 -8.22 5.47
C ARG A 33 -0.11 -6.97 6.30
N LEU A 34 0.99 -6.96 7.05
CA LEU A 34 1.41 -5.81 7.86
C LEU A 34 1.64 -4.57 6.99
N ALA A 35 2.36 -4.72 5.88
CA ALA A 35 2.58 -3.62 4.95
C ALA A 35 1.27 -3.12 4.30
N ALA A 36 0.31 -4.01 4.05
CA ALA A 36 -1.03 -3.63 3.58
C ALA A 36 -1.83 -2.86 4.66
N GLU A 37 -1.75 -3.26 5.93
CA GLU A 37 -2.36 -2.52 7.06
C GLU A 37 -1.79 -1.11 7.19
N GLU A 38 -0.48 -0.93 6.98
CA GLU A 38 0.13 0.40 6.95
C GLU A 38 -0.41 1.25 5.79
N ILE A 39 -0.58 0.67 4.59
CA ILE A 39 -1.16 1.34 3.43
C ILE A 39 -2.62 1.74 3.68
N GLU A 40 -3.40 0.86 4.33
CA GLU A 40 -4.77 1.17 4.75
C GLU A 40 -4.80 2.33 5.76
N GLY A 41 -3.92 2.30 6.77
CA GLY A 41 -3.77 3.41 7.72
C GLY A 41 -3.46 4.74 7.02
N MET A 42 -2.56 4.72 6.03
CA MET A 42 -2.26 5.91 5.22
C MET A 42 -3.50 6.41 4.46
N ALA A 43 -4.29 5.52 3.85
CA ALA A 43 -5.50 5.89 3.10
C ALA A 43 -6.55 6.58 3.99
N LEU A 44 -6.73 6.05 5.22
CA LEU A 44 -7.71 6.53 6.19
C LEU A 44 -7.33 7.89 6.78
N HIS A 45 -6.04 8.13 7.00
CA HIS A 45 -5.57 9.33 7.72
C HIS A 45 -4.96 10.41 6.83
N THR A 46 -4.60 10.10 5.58
CA THR A 46 -4.08 11.13 4.68
C THR A 46 -5.17 12.12 4.28
N GLU A 47 -4.83 13.40 4.25
CA GLU A 47 -5.69 14.46 3.70
C GLU A 47 -5.47 14.64 2.20
N TRP A 48 -4.50 13.93 1.61
CA TRP A 48 -4.14 14.07 0.19
C TRP A 48 -4.91 13.07 -0.68
N PRO A 49 -5.86 13.52 -1.53
CA PRO A 49 -6.69 12.60 -2.31
C PRO A 49 -5.88 11.68 -3.21
N ARG A 50 -4.84 12.20 -3.86
CA ARG A 50 -3.97 11.42 -4.74
C ARG A 50 -3.20 10.31 -4.02
N LEU A 51 -2.85 10.51 -2.75
CA LEU A 51 -2.22 9.45 -1.97
C LEU A 51 -3.25 8.39 -1.60
N ARG A 52 -4.45 8.81 -1.19
CA ARG A 52 -5.55 7.89 -0.90
C ARG A 52 -5.89 6.99 -2.10
N ASP A 53 -5.96 7.56 -3.30
CA ASP A 53 -6.17 6.78 -4.53
C ASP A 53 -5.08 5.72 -4.74
N GLN A 54 -3.81 6.12 -4.61
CA GLN A 54 -2.67 5.18 -4.75
C GLN A 54 -2.66 4.09 -3.66
N CYS A 55 -3.04 4.42 -2.43
CA CYS A 55 -3.21 3.43 -1.37
C CYS A 55 -4.31 2.42 -1.73
N ASN A 56 -5.47 2.90 -2.21
CA ASN A 56 -6.56 2.02 -2.63
C ASN A 56 -6.16 1.11 -3.80
N GLU A 57 -5.39 1.62 -4.77
CA GLU A 57 -4.84 0.82 -5.86
C GLU A 57 -3.89 -0.29 -5.35
N ALA A 58 -3.02 0.05 -4.40
CA ALA A 58 -2.10 -0.91 -3.78
C ALA A 58 -2.85 -2.00 -2.98
N LEU A 59 -3.92 -1.64 -2.27
CA LEU A 59 -4.77 -2.60 -1.54
C LEU A 59 -5.53 -3.54 -2.50
N ALA A 60 -6.01 -3.02 -3.63
CA ALA A 60 -6.61 -3.86 -4.67
C ALA A 60 -5.57 -4.82 -5.30
N GLU A 61 -4.34 -4.35 -5.50
CA GLU A 61 -3.22 -5.21 -5.94
C GLU A 61 -2.94 -6.32 -4.93
N TYR A 62 -2.87 -6.01 -3.63
CA TYR A 62 -2.69 -6.98 -2.55
C TYR A 62 -3.75 -8.10 -2.60
N ALA A 63 -5.04 -7.72 -2.64
CA ALA A 63 -6.13 -8.69 -2.68
C ALA A 63 -6.06 -9.60 -3.91
N ARG A 64 -5.74 -9.03 -5.09
CA ARG A 64 -5.56 -9.79 -6.33
C ARG A 64 -4.40 -10.77 -6.25
N LEU A 65 -3.25 -10.34 -5.73
CA LEU A 65 -2.05 -11.18 -5.63
C LEU A 65 -2.20 -12.28 -4.57
N LEU A 66 -2.95 -12.01 -3.50
CA LEU A 66 -3.27 -13.02 -2.50
C LEU A 66 -4.15 -14.12 -3.10
N GLY A 67 -5.24 -13.74 -3.78
CA GLY A 67 -6.15 -14.70 -4.44
C GLY A 67 -5.50 -15.46 -5.60
N ALA A 68 -4.58 -14.84 -6.35
CA ALA A 68 -3.83 -15.51 -7.43
C ALA A 68 -2.84 -16.56 -6.92
N LYS A 69 -2.43 -16.52 -5.64
CA LYS A 69 -1.58 -17.54 -5.01
C LYS A 69 -2.37 -18.69 -4.38
N GLU A 70 -3.69 -18.65 -4.40
CA GLU A 70 -4.58 -19.70 -3.89
C GLU A 70 -5.28 -20.51 -5.00
N ALA A 71 -5.11 -20.11 -6.27
CA ALA A 71 -5.57 -20.81 -7.47
C ALA A 71 -4.45 -21.66 -8.08
#